data_AF-A0A538BYH2-F1
#
_entry.id   AF-A0A538BYH2-F1
#
_cell.length_a   1.000
_cell.length_b   1.000
_cell.length_c   1.000
_cell.angle_alpha   90.00
_cell.angle_beta   90.00
_cell.angle_gamma   90.00
#
_symmetry.space_group_name_H-M   'P 1'
#
loop_
_entity.id
_entity.type
_entity.pdbx_description
1 polymer ?
#
loop_
_entity_poly.entity_id
_entity_poly.type
_entity_poly.pdbx_seq_one_letter_code
_entity_poly.pdbx_strand_id
1 'polypeptide(L)'
;MPIRDLTGRDQGYTLRVQAGLAYEFLITLTAFGFPSEQATYEVGIEWFEKIRTSLSDGLLDALAEFGPEPGKVWANLIGLVPDLPSPGNVSSLLERIRDMEPLELRLYLLGFHVPAYQQS
;
A
#
# COMPACT_ATOMS: atom_id res chain seq x y z
N MET A 1 18.06 -29.98 -8.74
CA MET A 1 19.40 -29.59 -8.26
C MET A 1 19.20 -28.80 -6.97
N PRO A 2 19.64 -29.30 -5.80
CA PRO A 2 19.44 -28.61 -4.52
C PRO A 2 20.49 -27.50 -4.33
N ILE A 3 20.07 -26.33 -3.84
CA ILE A 3 20.95 -25.23 -3.46
C ILE A 3 21.52 -25.54 -2.07
N ARG A 4 22.85 -25.51 -1.92
CA ARG A 4 23.55 -25.76 -0.66
C ARG A 4 23.87 -24.43 0.02
N ASP A 5 23.32 -24.22 1.22
CA ASP A 5 23.66 -23.07 2.06
C ASP A 5 25.07 -23.24 2.64
N LEU A 6 25.91 -22.23 2.47
CA LEU A 6 27.32 -22.20 2.90
C LEU A 6 27.54 -21.25 4.10
N THR A 7 26.49 -20.62 4.63
CA THR A 7 26.59 -19.62 5.69
C THR A 7 26.65 -20.21 7.10
N GLY A 8 26.47 -21.53 7.24
CA GLY A 8 26.51 -22.23 8.53
C GLY A 8 25.34 -21.89 9.47
N ARG A 9 24.35 -21.13 9.00
CA ARG A 9 23.14 -20.81 9.76
C ARG A 9 22.12 -21.90 9.47
N ASP A 10 22.16 -22.96 10.27
CA ASP A 10 21.13 -24.01 10.27
C ASP A 10 19.84 -23.51 10.93
N GLN A 11 19.45 -22.27 10.61
CA GLN A 11 18.27 -21.62 11.15
C GLN A 11 17.19 -21.69 10.09
N GLY A 12 16.36 -22.72 10.19
CA GLY A 12 15.19 -22.88 9.32
C GLY A 12 14.21 -21.72 9.53
N TYR A 13 14.03 -20.90 8.50
CA TYR A 13 13.01 -19.86 8.49
C TYR A 13 11.72 -20.43 7.92
N THR A 14 10.60 -20.20 8.61
CA THR A 14 9.27 -20.46 8.04
C THR A 14 8.82 -19.19 7.31
N LEU A 15 8.74 -19.27 5.98
CA LEU A 15 8.23 -18.19 5.14
C LEU A 15 6.75 -18.42 4.86
N ARG A 16 5.91 -17.41 5.14
CA ARG A 16 4.51 -17.37 4.71
C ARG A 16 4.32 -16.20 3.75
N VAL A 17 3.95 -16.50 2.52
CA VAL A 17 3.56 -15.48 1.53
C VAL A 17 2.06 -15.27 1.64
N GLN A 18 1.64 -14.02 1.75
CA GLN A 18 0.25 -13.62 1.65
C GLN A 18 0.05 -12.83 0.36
N ALA A 19 -1.10 -13.05 -0.28
CA ALA A 19 -1.55 -12.32 -1.45
C ALA A 19 -3.05 -12.02 -1.30
N GLY A 20 -3.50 -10.91 -1.87
CA GLY A 20 -4.88 -10.49 -1.76
C GLY A 20 -5.11 -9.11 -2.35
N LEU A 21 -6.36 -8.83 -2.75
CA LEU A 21 -6.70 -7.59 -3.44
C LEU A 21 -6.49 -6.34 -2.58
N ALA A 22 -6.48 -6.45 -1.25
CA ALA A 22 -6.17 -5.31 -0.39
C ALA A 22 -4.71 -4.84 -0.56
N TYR A 23 -3.77 -5.77 -0.77
CA TYR A 23 -2.38 -5.43 -1.09
C TYR A 23 -2.29 -4.74 -2.46
N GLU A 24 -2.87 -5.37 -3.48
CA GLU A 24 -2.87 -4.84 -4.85
C GLU A 24 -3.52 -3.46 -4.93
N PHE A 25 -4.62 -3.25 -4.19
CA PHE A 25 -5.30 -1.97 -4.11
C PHE A 25 -4.40 -0.87 -3.54
N LEU A 26 -3.72 -1.12 -2.42
CA LEU A 26 -2.82 -0.13 -1.81
C LEU A 26 -1.58 0.13 -2.69
N ILE A 27 -1.04 -0.89 -3.34
CA ILE A 27 0.09 -0.75 -4.28
C ILE A 27 -0.35 0.09 -5.50
N THR A 28 -1.54 -0.17 -6.03
CA THR A 28 -2.10 0.58 -7.17
C THR A 28 -2.36 2.04 -6.79
N LEU A 29 -2.90 2.30 -5.59
CA LEU A 29 -3.07 3.66 -5.06
C LEU A 29 -1.73 4.36 -4.87
N THR A 30 -0.70 3.64 -4.42
CA THR A 30 0.66 4.16 -4.29
C THR A 30 1.17 4.63 -5.66
N ALA A 31 1.07 3.80 -6.69
CA ALA A 31 1.45 4.16 -8.06
C ALA A 31 0.63 5.34 -8.62
N PHE A 32 -0.69 5.35 -8.37
CA PHE A 32 -1.55 6.47 -8.76
C PHE A 32 -1.16 7.78 -8.04
N GLY A 33 -0.70 7.68 -6.80
CA GLY A 33 -0.24 8.79 -5.97
C GLY A 33 1.18 9.28 -6.27
N PHE A 34 1.87 8.77 -7.28
CA PHE A 34 3.17 9.29 -7.74
C PHE A 34 3.14 9.67 -9.22
N PRO A 35 2.54 10.82 -9.59
CA PRO A 35 2.49 11.27 -10.98
C PRO A 35 3.85 11.31 -11.68
N SER A 36 4.91 11.68 -10.96
CA SER A 36 6.28 11.73 -11.48
C SER A 36 6.85 10.36 -11.85
N GLU A 37 6.34 9.27 -11.27
CA GLU A 37 6.78 7.89 -11.53
C GLU A 37 5.88 7.18 -12.56
N GLN A 38 4.73 7.77 -12.94
CA GLN A 38 3.70 7.08 -13.75
C GLN A 38 4.20 6.58 -15.11
N ALA A 39 5.11 7.33 -15.75
CA ALA A 39 5.71 6.94 -17.03
C ALA A 39 6.64 5.71 -16.95
N THR A 40 7.01 5.27 -15.74
CA THR A 40 7.90 4.12 -15.52
C THR A 40 7.15 2.80 -15.41
N TYR A 41 5.83 2.82 -15.19
CA TYR A 41 5.02 1.61 -15.08
C TYR A 41 4.62 1.05 -16.45
N GLU A 42 4.54 -0.28 -16.55
CA GLU A 42 4.18 -1.00 -17.78
C GLU A 42 2.79 -0.65 -18.33
N VAL A 43 1.87 -0.22 -17.47
CA VAL A 43 0.51 0.17 -17.85
C VAL A 43 0.43 1.47 -18.65
N GLY A 44 1.51 2.27 -18.65
CA GLY A 44 1.60 3.55 -19.36
C GLY A 44 0.84 4.69 -18.68
N ILE A 45 1.15 5.92 -19.07
CA ILE A 45 0.53 7.13 -18.53
C ILE A 45 -0.96 7.24 -18.89
N GLU A 46 -1.34 6.68 -20.05
CA GLU A 46 -2.72 6.73 -20.56
C GLU A 46 -3.70 6.01 -19.64
N TRP A 47 -3.25 4.94 -18.97
CA TRP A 47 -4.07 4.24 -17.98
C TRP A 47 -4.42 5.15 -16.80
N PHE A 48 -3.44 5.88 -16.25
CA PHE A 48 -3.67 6.79 -15.13
C PHE A 48 -4.61 7.95 -15.49
N GLU A 49 -4.44 8.53 -16.69
CA GLU A 49 -5.33 9.61 -17.16
C GLU A 49 -6.77 9.11 -17.39
N LYS A 50 -6.92 7.89 -17.94
CA LYS A 50 -8.23 7.26 -18.07
C LYS A 50 -8.90 7.05 -16.71
N ILE A 51 -8.15 6.61 -15.70
CA ILE A 51 -8.69 6.48 -14.35
C ILE A 51 -9.08 7.85 -13.80
N ARG A 52 -8.18 8.85 -13.86
CA ARG A 52 -8.43 10.19 -13.33
C ARG A 52 -9.69 10.84 -13.93
N THR A 53 -9.90 10.69 -15.23
CA THR A 53 -11.09 11.21 -15.94
C THR A 53 -12.38 10.43 -15.65
N SER A 54 -12.28 9.25 -15.03
CA SER A 54 -13.44 8.44 -14.63
C SER A 54 -13.87 8.63 -13.17
N LEU A 55 -13.05 9.31 -12.36
CA LEU A 55 -13.36 9.60 -10.95
C LEU A 55 -14.37 10.74 -10.84
N SER A 56 -15.21 10.70 -9.80
CA SER A 56 -16.06 11.83 -9.45
C SER A 56 -15.23 13.02 -8.94
N ASP A 57 -15.70 14.24 -9.19
CA ASP A 57 -15.06 15.48 -8.71
C ASP A 57 -14.77 15.44 -7.20
N GLY A 58 -15.73 15.01 -6.38
CA GLY A 58 -15.54 14.94 -4.94
C GLY A 58 -14.45 13.95 -4.47
N LEU A 59 -14.17 12.92 -5.26
CA LEU A 59 -13.05 12.00 -4.98
C LEU A 59 -11.71 12.62 -5.40
N LEU A 60 -11.68 13.34 -6.52
CA LEU A 60 -10.48 14.08 -6.94
C LEU A 60 -10.11 15.16 -5.93
N ASP A 61 -11.11 15.90 -5.44
CA ASP A 61 -10.93 16.92 -4.41
C ASP A 61 -10.37 16.30 -3.12
N ALA A 62 -10.97 15.20 -2.64
CA ALA A 62 -10.49 14.50 -1.45
C ALA A 62 -9.05 13.96 -1.61
N LEU A 63 -8.68 13.46 -2.79
CA LEU A 63 -7.32 13.01 -3.06
C LEU A 63 -6.32 14.19 -3.09
N ALA A 64 -6.74 15.35 -3.60
CA ALA A 64 -5.90 16.55 -3.66
C ALA A 64 -5.52 17.08 -2.27
N GLU A 65 -6.33 16.83 -1.23
CA GLU A 65 -6.03 17.21 0.15
C GLU A 65 -4.74 16.54 0.71
N PHE A 66 -4.34 15.40 0.15
CA PHE A 66 -3.10 14.71 0.54
C PHE A 66 -1.84 15.29 -0.12
N GLY A 67 -2.00 16.25 -1.04
CA GLY A 67 -0.90 16.89 -1.75
C GLY A 67 -0.58 16.28 -3.13
N PRO A 68 0.47 16.76 -3.80
CA PRO A 68 0.75 16.42 -5.20
C PRO A 68 1.32 15.00 -5.41
N GLU A 69 1.97 14.42 -4.40
CA GLU A 69 2.59 13.10 -4.47
C GLU A 69 2.26 12.24 -3.23
N PRO A 70 0.99 11.85 -3.03
CA PRO A 70 0.57 11.15 -1.82
C PRO A 70 0.96 9.67 -1.79
N GLY A 71 1.69 9.15 -2.78
CA GLY A 71 1.94 7.72 -2.96
C GLY A 71 2.45 7.01 -1.69
N LYS A 72 3.43 7.60 -0.97
CA LYS A 72 3.97 6.99 0.27
C LYS A 72 2.93 6.81 1.37
N VAL A 73 1.95 7.72 1.43
CA VAL A 73 0.91 7.70 2.47
C VAL A 73 0.09 6.40 2.37
N TRP A 74 -0.20 5.96 1.14
CA TRP A 74 -0.93 4.71 0.90
C TRP A 74 -0.10 3.47 1.21
N ALA A 75 1.19 3.50 0.87
CA ALA A 75 2.11 2.39 1.16
C ALA A 75 2.21 2.10 2.67
N ASN A 76 2.11 3.13 3.51
CA ASN A 76 2.18 2.96 4.96
C ASN A 76 0.99 2.15 5.53
N LEU A 77 -0.12 2.04 4.80
CA LEU A 77 -1.29 1.24 5.19
C LEU A 77 -1.12 -0.26 4.92
N ILE A 78 -0.08 -0.68 4.19
CA ILE A 78 0.15 -2.10 3.84
C ILE A 78 0.25 -2.98 5.10
N GLY A 79 0.78 -2.43 6.20
CA GLY A 79 0.90 -3.12 7.48
C GLY A 79 -0.44 -3.51 8.12
N LEU A 80 -1.57 -2.94 7.68
CA LEU A 80 -2.90 -3.30 8.18
C LEU A 80 -3.44 -4.60 7.58
N VAL A 81 -3.00 -4.94 6.37
CA VAL A 81 -3.59 -6.03 5.59
C VAL A 81 -3.39 -7.43 6.21
N PRO A 82 -2.22 -7.78 6.80
CA PRO A 82 -1.99 -9.11 7.39
C PRO A 82 -2.98 -9.47 8.51
N ASP A 83 -3.49 -8.48 9.23
CA ASP A 83 -4.39 -8.66 10.37
C ASP A 83 -5.88 -8.64 9.97
N LEU A 84 -6.19 -8.41 8.69
CA LEU A 84 -7.56 -8.46 8.22
C LEU A 84 -8.10 -9.89 8.28
N PRO A 85 -9.39 -10.08 8.65
CA PRO A 85 -10.04 -11.40 8.58
C PRO A 85 -10.02 -12.00 7.18
N SER A 86 -10.01 -11.15 6.16
CA SER A 86 -9.92 -11.52 4.74
C SER A 86 -8.99 -10.57 3.98
N PRO A 87 -7.67 -10.82 3.96
CA PRO A 87 -6.69 -10.02 3.20
C PRO A 87 -6.98 -9.96 1.69
N GLY A 88 -7.80 -10.89 1.19
CA GLY A 88 -8.28 -10.94 -0.19
C GLY A 88 -9.36 -9.91 -0.55
N ASN A 89 -9.90 -9.14 0.41
CA ASN A 89 -11.04 -8.25 0.18
C ASN A 89 -10.73 -6.79 0.51
N VAL A 90 -10.83 -5.92 -0.50
CA VAL A 90 -10.68 -4.46 -0.35
C VAL A 90 -11.73 -3.88 0.61
N SER A 91 -12.95 -4.42 0.62
CA SER A 91 -14.02 -3.93 1.50
C SER A 91 -13.66 -4.08 2.98
N SER A 92 -13.01 -5.19 3.36
CA SER A 92 -12.56 -5.40 4.74
C SER A 92 -11.46 -4.42 5.15
N LEU A 93 -10.60 -4.00 4.21
CA LEU A 93 -9.62 -2.94 4.45
C LEU A 93 -10.34 -1.59 4.68
N LEU A 94 -11.30 -1.25 3.83
CA LEU A 94 -12.05 0.01 3.95
C LEU A 94 -12.89 0.08 5.24
N GLU A 95 -13.50 -1.03 5.64
CA GLU A 95 -14.19 -1.17 6.93
C GLU A 95 -13.21 -0.99 8.09
N ARG A 96 -12.04 -1.65 8.04
CA ARG A 96 -11.00 -1.50 9.07
C ARG A 96 -10.52 -0.06 9.21
N ILE A 97 -10.36 0.66 8.10
CA ILE A 97 -9.98 2.09 8.09
C ILE A 97 -11.10 2.96 8.66
N ARG A 98 -12.36 2.69 8.27
CA ARG A 98 -13.53 3.42 8.76
C ARG A 98 -13.71 3.31 10.27
N ASP A 99 -13.47 2.12 10.81
CA ASP A 99 -13.64 1.82 12.24
C ASP A 99 -12.38 2.16 13.07
N MET A 100 -11.35 2.74 12.44
CA MET A 100 -10.10 3.10 13.11
C MET A 100 -10.24 4.42 13.85
N GLU A 101 -9.64 4.50 15.05
CA GLU A 101 -9.50 5.77 15.76
C GLU A 101 -8.77 6.80 14.87
N PRO A 102 -9.27 8.04 14.74
CA PRO A 102 -8.71 9.02 13.81
C PRO A 102 -7.22 9.30 14.04
N LEU A 103 -6.77 9.30 15.30
CA LEU A 103 -5.36 9.47 15.65
C LEU A 103 -4.51 8.31 15.14
N GLU A 104 -4.99 7.07 15.31
CA GLU A 104 -4.29 5.87 14.87
C GLU A 104 -4.17 5.84 13.34
N LEU A 105 -5.25 6.17 12.63
CA LEU A 105 -5.21 6.28 11.17
C LEU A 105 -4.17 7.31 10.73
N ARG A 106 -4.10 8.47 11.40
CA ARG A 106 -3.08 9.48 11.11
C ARG A 106 -1.67 8.97 11.35
N LEU A 107 -1.42 8.20 12.40
CA LEU A 107 -0.11 7.59 12.68
C LEU A 107 0.30 6.61 11.57
N TYR A 108 -0.64 5.78 11.10
CA TYR A 108 -0.42 4.92 9.93
C TYR A 108 -0.09 5.74 8.69
N LEU A 109 -0.89 6.74 8.34
CA LEU A 109 -0.66 7.58 7.15
C LEU A 109 0.71 8.28 7.18
N LEU A 110 1.18 8.68 8.36
CA LEU A 110 2.50 9.29 8.56
C LEU A 110 3.66 8.27 8.66
N GLY A 111 3.38 6.97 8.60
CA GLY A 111 4.40 5.93 8.60
C GLY A 111 4.96 5.59 9.99
N PHE A 112 4.30 5.99 11.08
CA PHE A 112 4.76 5.71 12.45
C PHE A 112 4.97 4.20 12.72
N HIS A 113 4.13 3.36 12.12
CA HIS A 113 4.17 1.90 12.26
C HIS A 113 5.14 1.22 11.29
N VAL A 114 5.85 1.96 10.44
CA VAL A 114 6.86 1.40 9.54
C VAL A 114 8.15 1.20 10.32
N PRO A 115 8.59 -0.05 10.60
CA PRO A 115 9.74 -0.27 11.48
C PRO A 115 11.04 0.37 10.98
N ALA A 116 11.19 0.48 9.65
CA ALA A 116 12.35 1.11 9.03
C ALA A 116 12.48 2.62 9.34
N TYR A 117 11.37 3.31 9.65
CA TYR A 117 11.39 4.74 9.97
C TYR A 117 11.71 5.02 11.44
N GLN A 118 11.74 3.98 12.28
CA GLN A 118 12.04 4.11 13.71
C GLN A 118 13.55 4.03 14.00
N GLN A 119 14.38 3.78 12.98
CA GLN A 119 15.83 3.56 13.12
C GLN A 119 16.68 4.79 12.73
N SER A 120 16.04 5.94 12.46
CA SER A 120 16.71 7.20 12.11
C SER A 120 16.98 8.08 13.31
#